data_AF-A0A7X8ESM9-F1
#
_entry.id   AF-A0A7X8ESM9-F1
#
_cell.length_a   1.000
_cell.length_b   1.000
_cell.length_c   1.000
_cell.angle_alpha   90.00
_cell.angle_beta   90.00
_cell.angle_gamma   90.00
#
_symmetry.space_group_name_H-M   'P 1'
#
loop_
_entity.id
_entity.type
_entity.pdbx_description
1 polymer ?
#
loop_
_entity_poly.entity_id
_entity_poly.type
_entity_poly.pdbx_seq_one_letter_code
_entity_poly.pdbx_strand_id
1 'polypeptide(L)' 'MKNEKRALNFFVEKSLLKKIDDFRFENRFQSRAAAIKFLIEAALEKGLRPKQ' A
#
# COMPACT_ATOMS: atom_id res chain seq x y z
N MET A 1 19.97 7.38 -15.33
CA MET A 1 19.31 6.05 -15.38
C MET A 1 17.80 6.26 -15.46
N LYS A 2 17.11 5.67 -16.43
CA LYS A 2 15.64 5.68 -16.45
C LYS A 2 15.16 4.90 -15.22
N ASN A 3 14.41 5.54 -14.34
CA ASN A 3 13.82 4.88 -13.20
C ASN A 3 12.75 3.90 -13.74
N GLU A 4 13.08 2.60 -13.79
CA GLU A 4 12.21 1.57 -14.35
C GLU A 4 11.01 1.34 -13.44
N LYS A 5 9.94 2.10 -13.64
CA LYS A 5 8.67 1.88 -12.94
C LYS A 5 8.04 0.59 -13.43
N ARG A 6 7.90 -0.39 -12.55
CA ARG A 6 7.11 -1.61 -12.79
C ARG A 6 5.71 -1.45 -12.19
N ALA A 7 4.70 -1.95 -12.89
CA ALA A 7 3.32 -1.97 -12.39
C ALA A 7 3.10 -3.19 -11.48
N LEU A 8 2.34 -3.01 -10.40
CA LEU A 8 1.87 -4.09 -9.53
C LEU A 8 0.34 -4.16 -9.65
N ASN A 9 -0.17 -5.32 -10.05
CA ASN A 9 -1.61 -5.58 -10.15
C ASN A 9 -1.92 -6.90 -9.43
N PHE A 10 -2.88 -6.89 -8.50
CA PHE A 10 -3.33 -8.06 -7.76
C PHE A 10 -4.78 -7.85 -7.30
N PHE A 11 -5.50 -8.95 -7.10
CA PHE A 11 -6.85 -8.92 -6.57
C PHE A 11 -6.83 -8.79 -5.05
N VAL A 12 -7.78 -8.03 -4.50
CA VAL A 12 -7.98 -7.86 -3.06
C VAL A 12 -9.45 -7.97 -2.72
N GLU A 13 -9.75 -8.37 -1.49
CA GLU A 13 -11.11 -8.30 -0.98
C GLU A 13 -11.60 -6.85 -0.87
N LYS A 14 -12.91 -6.66 -1.05
CA LYS A 14 -13.56 -5.34 -0.91
C LYS A 14 -13.32 -4.72 0.48
N SER A 15 -13.28 -5.56 1.52
CA SER A 15 -13.02 -5.18 2.91
C SER A 15 -11.65 -4.50 3.06
N LEU A 16 -10.61 -5.09 2.47
CA LEU A 16 -9.25 -4.54 2.49
C LEU A 16 -9.16 -3.26 1.66
N LEU A 17 -9.79 -3.22 0.48
CA LEU A 17 -9.83 -2.02 -0.35
C LEU A 17 -10.45 -0.84 0.39
N LYS A 18 -11.55 -1.05 1.12
CA LYS A 18 -12.18 -0.01 1.94
C LYS A 18 -11.21 0.51 3.01
N LYS A 19 -10.53 -0.37 3.75
CA LYS A 19 -9.56 0.03 4.78
C LYS A 19 -8.42 0.88 4.19
N ILE A 20 -7.94 0.53 2.99
CA ILE A 20 -6.91 1.30 2.28
C ILE A 20 -7.45 2.69 1.91
N ASP A 21 -8.68 2.77 1.41
CA ASP A 21 -9.28 4.04 1.03
C ASP A 21 -9.58 4.93 2.25
N ASP A 22 -10.08 4.36 3.36
CA ASP A 22 -10.28 5.07 4.63
C ASP A 22 -8.93 5.63 5.14
N PHE A 23 -7.89 4.79 5.21
CA PHE A 23 -6.53 5.21 5.59
C PHE A 23 -6.00 6.33 4.69
N ARG A 24 -6.25 6.25 3.38
CA ARG A 24 -5.88 7.30 2.41
C ARG A 24 -6.56 8.63 2.76
N PHE A 25 -7.86 8.62 3.04
CA PHE A 25 -8.63 9.82 3.36
C PHE A 25 -8.22 10.43 4.70
N GLU A 26 -8.11 9.62 5.75
CA GLU A 26 -7.74 10.07 7.11
C GLU A 26 -6.37 10.74 7.13
N ASN A 27 -5.41 10.19 6.38
CA ASN A 27 -4.03 10.69 6.32
C ASN A 27 -3.77 11.62 5.11
N ARG A 28 -4.83 12.03 4.40
CA ARG A 28 -4.78 13.02 3.29
C ARG A 28 -3.81 12.67 2.17
N PHE A 29 -3.69 11.39 1.84
CA PHE A 29 -2.89 10.94 0.71
C PHE A 29 -3.54 11.32 -0.63
N GLN A 30 -2.73 11.86 -1.54
CA GLN A 30 -3.18 12.32 -2.87
C GLN A 30 -3.65 11.18 -3.80
N SER A 31 -3.23 9.94 -3.53
CA SER A 31 -3.65 8.79 -4.34
C SER A 31 -3.62 7.50 -3.53
N ARG A 32 -4.39 6.51 -3.98
CA ARG A 32 -4.34 5.16 -3.42
C ARG A 32 -2.95 4.55 -3.54
N ALA A 33 -2.26 4.77 -4.66
CA ALA A 33 -0.90 4.28 -4.87
C ALA A 33 0.09 4.86 -3.84
N ALA A 34 -0.05 6.13 -3.45
CA ALA A 34 0.79 6.73 -2.41
C ALA A 34 0.53 6.09 -1.04
N ALA A 35 -0.73 5.90 -0.67
CA ALA A 35 -1.10 5.24 0.58
C ALA A 35 -0.61 3.78 0.64
N ILE A 36 -0.77 3.02 -0.45
CA ILE A 36 -0.31 1.62 -0.53
C ILE A 36 1.22 1.55 -0.41
N LYS A 37 1.97 2.41 -1.10
CA LYS A 37 3.44 2.45 -0.99
C LYS A 37 3.88 2.70 0.45
N PHE A 38 3.31 3.70 1.10
CA PHE A 38 3.59 4.00 2.50
C PHE A 38 3.32 2.80 3.41
N LEU A 39 2.17 2.13 3.25
CA LEU A 39 1.82 0.95 4.05
C LEU A 39 2.80 -0.22 3.84
N ILE A 40 3.23 -0.47 2.59
CA ILE A 40 4.20 -1.52 2.27
C ILE A 40 5.58 -1.16 2.85
N GLU A 41 6.07 0.06 2.64
CA GLU A 41 7.35 0.53 3.17
C GLU A 41 7.37 0.43 4.70
N ALA A 42 6.33 0.92 5.38
CA ALA A 42 6.21 0.83 6.83
C ALA A 42 6.17 -0.62 7.34
N ALA A 43 5.55 -1.54 6.61
CA ALA A 43 5.54 -2.97 6.96
C ALA A 43 6.93 -3.62 6.82
N LEU A 44 7.66 -3.26 5.76
CA LEU A 44 9.02 -3.75 5.51
C LEU A 44 10.01 -3.19 6.53
N GLU A 45 9.94 -1.90 6.85
CA GLU A 45 10.77 -1.24 7.88
C GLU A 45 10.56 -1.83 9.27
N LYS A 46 9.30 -2.17 9.61
CA LYS A 46 8.97 -2.87 10.86
C LYS A 46 9.45 -4.33 10.90
N GLY A 47 10.00 -4.85 9.80
CA GLY A 47 10.46 -6.23 9.72
C GLY A 47 9.35 -7.26 9.86
N LEU A 48 8.10 -6.91 9.48
CA LEU A 48 6.98 -7.82 9.61
C LEU A 48 7.27 -9.10 8.83
N ARG A 49 6.92 -10.24 9.42
CA ARG A 49 7.03 -11.56 8.81
C ARG A 49 5.64 -12.22 8.84
N PRO A 50 5.28 -12.98 7.81
CA PRO A 50 4.10 -13.83 7.88
C PRO A 50 4.18 -14.69 9.13
N LYS A 51 3.10 -14.73 9.92
CA LYS A 51 2.95 -15.78 10.92
C LYS A 51 2.75 -17.08 10.15
N GLN A 52 3.64 -18.04 10.35
CA GLN A 52 3.53 -19.39 9.80
C GLN A 52 2.27 -20.08 10.34
#